data_AF-A0A7U5LZU5-F1
#
_entry.id   AF-A0A7U5LZU5-F1
#
_cell.length_a   1.000
_cell.length_b   1.000
_cell.length_c   1.000
_cell.angle_alpha   90.00
_cell.angle_beta   90.00
_cell.angle_gamma   90.00
#
_symmetry.space_group_name_H-M   'P 1'
#
loop_
_entity.id
_entity.type
_entity.pdbx_description
1 polymer ?
#
loop_
_entity_poly.entity_id
_entity_poly.type
_entity_poly.pdbx_seq_one_letter_code
_entity_poly.pdbx_strand_id
1 'polypeptide(L)' 'MDICIGGILDGKKRKDDQNHFRVDSHYSDHGSEYNKEHFHLHGQLHTFWISEEIDFCDAQRRVELILNKRLELV' A
#
# COMPACT_ATOMS: atom_id res chain seq x y z
N MET A 1 4.26 7.97 2.50
CA MET A 1 5.17 6.79 2.64
C MET A 1 4.51 5.72 1.83
N ASP A 2 5.00 5.45 0.64
CA ASP A 2 4.28 4.63 -0.32
C ASP A 2 4.53 3.13 -0.05
N ILE A 3 3.84 2.59 0.94
CA ILE A 3 3.85 1.17 1.28
C ILE A 3 2.80 0.43 0.45
N CYS A 4 3.13 -0.76 -0.03
CA CYS A 4 2.21 -1.64 -0.73
C CYS A 4 1.44 -2.50 0.26
N ILE A 5 0.13 -2.63 0.03
CA ILE A 5 -0.80 -3.40 0.84
C ILE A 5 -1.52 -4.38 -0.07
N GLY A 6 -1.42 -5.67 0.26
CA GLY A 6 -1.91 -6.78 -0.56
C GLY A 6 -0.93 -7.18 -1.68
N GLY A 7 -1.25 -8.30 -2.35
CA GLY A 7 -0.48 -8.85 -3.46
C GLY A 7 0.98 -9.19 -3.15
N ILE A 8 1.77 -9.38 -4.20
CA ILE A 8 3.19 -9.81 -4.15
C ILE A 8 4.10 -8.86 -3.33
N LEU A 9 3.80 -7.57 -3.32
CA LEU A 9 4.59 -6.54 -2.63
C LEU A 9 4.08 -6.19 -1.23
N ASP A 10 3.17 -6.95 -0.64
CA ASP A 10 2.60 -6.62 0.68
C ASP A 10 3.69 -6.25 1.73
N GLY A 11 3.51 -5.10 2.38
CA GLY A 11 4.43 -4.54 3.38
C GLY A 11 5.70 -3.89 2.82
N LYS A 12 5.99 -4.01 1.52
CA LYS A 12 7.17 -3.39 0.90
C LYS A 12 6.91 -1.92 0.55
N LYS A 13 7.97 -1.12 0.55
CA LYS A 13 7.90 0.29 0.13
C LYS A 13 8.27 0.41 -1.34
N ARG A 14 7.54 1.25 -2.07
CA ARG A 14 7.82 1.58 -3.46
C ARG A 14 7.60 3.07 -3.68
N LYS A 15 8.68 3.82 -3.87
CA LYS A 15 8.58 5.21 -4.32
C LYS A 15 8.45 5.22 -5.84
N ASP A 16 7.32 5.68 -6.32
CA ASP A 16 7.01 5.77 -7.74
C ASP A 16 6.06 6.96 -7.96
N ASP A 17 6.27 7.69 -9.05
CA ASP A 17 5.47 8.85 -9.44
C ASP A 17 4.26 8.45 -10.28
N GLN A 18 4.14 7.17 -10.63
CA GLN A 18 2.97 6.61 -11.30
C GLN A 18 1.75 6.58 -10.34
N ASN A 19 0.56 6.39 -10.90
CA ASN A 19 -0.68 6.19 -10.14
C ASN A 19 -1.15 4.73 -10.17
N HIS A 20 -0.54 3.90 -11.00
CA HIS A 20 -0.86 2.49 -11.14
C HIS A 20 0.40 1.73 -11.58
N PHE A 21 0.57 0.49 -11.12
CA PHE A 21 1.59 -0.40 -11.65
C PHE A 21 1.20 -1.88 -11.50
N ARG A 22 1.83 -2.73 -12.31
CA ARG A 22 1.75 -4.19 -12.20
C ARG A 22 3.09 -4.79 -11.81
N VAL A 23 3.05 -5.86 -11.02
CA VAL A 23 4.21 -6.71 -10.72
C VAL A 23 3.85 -8.14 -11.03
N ASP A 24 4.61 -8.75 -11.93
CA ASP A 24 4.46 -10.17 -12.25
C ASP A 24 5.34 -11.03 -11.33
N SER A 25 4.83 -12.20 -10.97
CA SER A 25 5.62 -13.22 -10.27
C SER A 25 6.58 -13.90 -11.25
N HIS A 26 7.83 -14.08 -10.83
CA HIS A 26 8.77 -14.91 -11.59
C HIS A 26 8.49 -16.42 -11.51
N TYR A 27 7.64 -16.83 -10.56
CA TYR A 27 7.39 -18.23 -10.23
C TYR A 27 5.96 -18.68 -10.54
N SER A 28 5.12 -17.80 -11.09
CA SER A 28 3.74 -18.11 -11.48
C SER A 28 3.25 -17.14 -12.56
N ASP A 29 2.24 -17.55 -13.33
CA ASP A 29 1.54 -16.66 -14.29
C ASP A 29 0.64 -15.62 -13.59
N HIS A 30 0.80 -15.46 -12.28
CA HIS A 30 0.02 -14.53 -11.46
C HIS A 30 0.85 -13.27 -11.19
N GLY A 31 0.27 -12.12 -11.51
CA GLY A 31 0.78 -10.81 -11.14
C GLY A 31 -0.21 -10.09 -10.24
N SER A 32 0.28 -9.11 -9.49
CA SER A 32 -0.54 -8.21 -8.69
C SER A 32 -0.50 -6.82 -9.30
N GLU A 33 -1.69 -6.24 -9.46
CA GLU A 33 -1.89 -4.87 -9.92
C GLU A 33 -2.17 -3.96 -8.73
N TYR A 34 -1.62 -2.75 -8.78
CA TYR A 34 -1.66 -1.81 -7.68
C TYR A 34 -2.09 -0.43 -8.15
N ASN A 35 -2.95 0.21 -7.35
CA ASN A 35 -3.36 1.60 -7.53
C ASN A 35 -2.80 2.47 -6.40
N LYS A 36 -2.45 3.72 -6.71
CA LYS A 36 -1.97 4.69 -5.72
C LYS A 36 -3.17 5.36 -5.06
N GLU A 37 -3.26 5.20 -3.75
CA GLU A 37 -4.36 5.75 -2.97
C GLU A 37 -3.88 6.75 -1.93
N HIS A 38 -4.81 7.63 -1.56
CA HIS A 38 -4.57 8.76 -0.69
C HIS A 38 -5.60 8.76 0.43
N PHE A 39 -5.15 9.03 1.66
CA PHE A 39 -6.05 9.16 2.80
C PHE A 39 -5.52 10.18 3.81
N HIS A 40 -6.42 10.74 4.60
CA HIS A 40 -6.07 11.65 5.68
C HIS A 40 -5.96 10.89 7.00
N LEU A 41 -4.84 11.06 7.70
CA LEU A 41 -4.64 10.56 9.06
C LEU A 41 -3.99 11.65 9.91
N HIS A 42 -4.57 11.95 11.07
CA HIS A 42 -4.09 13.01 11.98
C HIS A 42 -3.87 14.38 11.30
N GLY A 43 -4.71 14.73 10.33
CA GLY A 43 -4.59 15.99 9.57
C GLY A 43 -3.47 16.02 8.52
N GLN A 44 -2.73 14.92 8.35
CA GLN A 44 -1.71 14.77 7.32
C GLN A 44 -2.24 13.89 6.17
N LEU A 45 -1.93 14.26 4.93
CA LEU A 45 -2.21 13.43 3.76
C LEU A 45 -1.15 12.34 3.64
N HIS A 46 -1.59 11.10 3.57
CA HIS A 46 -0.75 9.93 3.37
C HIS A 46 -1.09 9.24 2.05
N THR A 47 -0.05 8.72 1.43
CA THR A 47 -0.11 7.92 0.21
C THR A 47 0.30 6.49 0.49
N PHE A 48 -0.36 5.53 -0.17
CA PHE A 48 -0.01 4.11 -0.13
C PHE A 48 -0.43 3.43 -1.44
N TRP A 49 0.05 2.21 -1.66
CA TRP A 49 -0.34 1.38 -2.80
C TRP A 49 -1.26 0.28 -2.33
N ILE A 50 -2.38 0.09 -3.03
CA ILE A 50 -3.35 -0.97 -2.76
C ILE A 50 -3.36 -1.96 -3.92
N SER A 51 -3.24 -3.25 -3.61
CA SER A 51 -3.45 -4.32 -4.60
C SER A 51 -4.94 -4.41 -4.95
N GLU A 52 -5.28 -4.66 -6.21
CA GLU A 52 -6.68 -4.91 -6.61
C GLU A 52 -7.28 -6.17 -5.97
N GLU A 53 -6.46 -7.00 -5.34
CA GLU A 53 -6.87 -8.19 -4.59
C GLU A 53 -7.43 -7.89 -3.19
N ILE A 54 -7.33 -6.64 -2.69
CA ILE A 54 -7.81 -6.24 -1.37
C ILE A 54 -8.73 -5.02 -1.44
N ASP A 55 -9.77 -5.00 -0.60
CA ASP A 55 -10.66 -3.85 -0.47
C ASP A 55 -9.97 -2.63 0.15
N PHE A 56 -10.40 -1.45 -0.28
CA PHE A 56 -9.88 -0.18 0.20
C PHE A 56 -9.97 0.00 1.72
N CYS A 57 -11.10 -0.36 2.34
CA CYS A 57 -11.29 -0.20 3.78
C CYS A 57 -10.31 -1.07 4.58
N ASP A 58 -10.11 -2.31 4.13
CA ASP A 58 -9.18 -3.24 4.77
C ASP A 58 -7.73 -2.78 4.59
N ALA A 59 -7.38 -2.31 3.40
CA ALA A 59 -6.06 -1.76 3.14
C ALA A 59 -5.78 -0.51 3.97
N GLN A 60 -6.73 0.43 4.04
CA GLN A 60 -6.60 1.64 4.83
C GLN A 60 -6.38 1.32 6.31
N ARG A 61 -7.19 0.42 6.90
CA ARG A 61 -7.01 -0.01 8.30
C ARG A 61 -5.61 -0.58 8.55
N ARG A 62 -5.06 -1.35 7.62
CA ARG A 62 -3.69 -1.89 7.73
C ARG A 62 -2.65 -0.77 7.71
N VAL A 63 -2.78 0.23 6.82
CA VAL A 63 -1.84 1.36 6.78
C VAL A 63 -1.94 2.21 8.04
N GLU A 64 -3.15 2.49 8.53
CA GLU A 64 -3.37 3.21 9.79
C GLU A 64 -2.66 2.52 10.96
N LEU A 65 -2.78 1.19 11.09
CA LEU A 65 -2.07 0.43 12.12
C LEU A 65 -0.55 0.54 11.99
N ILE A 66 -0.01 0.51 10.76
CA ILE A 66 1.43 0.65 10.50
C ILE A 66 1.93 2.05 10.87
N LEU A 67 1.15 3.09 10.55
CA LEU A 67 1.49 4.47 10.86
C LEU A 67 1.37 4.77 12.36
N ASN A 68 0.32 4.26 13.02
CA ASN A 68 0.12 4.45 14.46
C ASN A 68 1.23 3.76 15.27
N LYS A 69 1.61 2.53 14.93
CA LYS A 69 2.76 1.85 15.57
C LYS A 69 4.07 2.62 15.40
N ARG A 70 4.22 3.37 14.30
CA ARG A 70 5.40 4.23 14.08
C ARG A 70 5.37 5.47 14.97
N LEU A 71 4.19 6.04 15.23
CA LEU A 71 4.04 7.22 16.09
C LEU A 71 4.27 6.90 17.57
N GLU A 72 3.95 5.70 18.02
CA GLU A 72 4.22 5.24 19.40
C GLU A 72 5.72 5.00 19.69
N LEU A 73 6.55 4.91 18.66
CA LEU A 73 8.00 4.66 18.75
C LEU A 73 8.85 5.94 18.62
N VAL A 74 8.21 7.12 18.52
CA VAL A 74 8.85 8.45 18.45
C VAL A 74 8.65 9.16 19.77
#